data_AF-A0A8J8BZD7-F1
#
_entry.id   AF-A0A8J8BZD7-F1
#
_cell.length_a   1.000
_cell.length_b   1.000
_cell.length_c   1.000
_cell.angle_alpha   90.00
_cell.angle_beta   90.00
_cell.angle_gamma   90.00
#
_symmetry.space_group_name_H-M   'P 1'
#
loop_
_entity.id
_entity.type
_entity.pdbx_description
1 polymer ?
#
loop_
_entity_poly.entity_id
_entity_poly.type
_entity_poly.pdbx_seq_one_letter_code
_entity_poly.pdbx_strand_id
1 'polypeptide(L)'
;MTAWGEEYVNLVLRVEKHFEGFVDAYCGPHKVKARISKEEKNPLDDLYCEAEHLYETVPHKDVSRRIYLEKQMTGIMTTIRVLQGEEIGYTRQIELFFDIKPEKIPNSRFEKQKQVLQDIFKGENLTEALEKWRKTKEVPVGILQKCIGVLHEECQKRSKKMLSLPEGEHVDFVLVENKPWSGYNWYLGDYTSRVEINTDIPLYITGLPTLIAHEAYPGHHTEHA
;
A
#
# COMPACT_ATOMS: atom_id res chain seq x y z
N MET A 1 3.11 18.66 -16.63
CA MET A 1 3.61 17.27 -16.67
C MET A 1 4.76 17.26 -17.67
N THR A 2 5.81 16.46 -17.46
CA THR A 2 6.89 16.29 -18.46
C THR A 2 6.41 15.33 -19.55
N ALA A 3 7.00 15.38 -20.75
CA ALA A 3 6.67 14.43 -21.82
C ALA A 3 6.80 12.97 -21.37
N TRP A 4 7.94 12.62 -20.74
CA TRP A 4 8.15 11.30 -20.16
C TRP A 4 7.08 10.92 -19.13
N GLY A 5 6.64 11.86 -18.29
CA GLY A 5 5.61 11.61 -17.29
C GLY A 5 4.23 11.35 -17.90
N GLU A 6 3.90 12.01 -19.01
CA GLU A 6 2.66 11.76 -19.75
C GLU A 6 2.66 10.37 -20.40
N GLU A 7 3.77 9.97 -21.00
CA GLU A 7 3.97 8.64 -21.58
C GLU A 7 3.89 7.55 -20.51
N TYR A 8 4.60 7.71 -19.39
CA TYR A 8 4.54 6.80 -18.24
C TYR A 8 3.10 6.59 -17.74
N VAL A 9 2.34 7.69 -17.56
CA VAL A 9 0.94 7.60 -17.12
C VAL A 9 0.06 6.89 -18.15
N ASN A 10 0.27 7.16 -19.45
CA ASN A 10 -0.48 6.48 -20.50
C ASN A 10 -0.20 4.98 -20.52
N LEU A 11 1.06 4.58 -20.44
CA LEU A 11 1.47 3.17 -20.37
C LEU A 11 0.79 2.46 -19.20
N VAL A 12 0.91 2.99 -17.99
CA VAL A 12 0.34 2.39 -16.78
C VAL A 12 -1.19 2.25 -16.88
N LEU A 13 -1.89 3.26 -17.41
CA LEU A 13 -3.33 3.19 -17.64
C LEU A 13 -3.73 2.22 -18.77
N ARG A 14 -2.85 1.94 -19.73
CA ARG A 14 -3.07 0.90 -20.73
C ARG A 14 -2.86 -0.49 -20.15
N VAL A 15 -1.85 -0.69 -19.30
CA VAL A 15 -1.60 -1.94 -18.57
C VAL A 15 -2.78 -2.31 -17.67
N GLU A 16 -3.39 -1.34 -16.97
CA GLU A 16 -4.63 -1.51 -16.18
C GLU A 16 -5.76 -2.19 -16.98
N LYS A 17 -5.84 -1.98 -18.29
CA LYS A 17 -6.88 -2.60 -19.12
C LYS A 17 -6.65 -4.10 -19.31
N HIS A 18 -5.43 -4.58 -19.12
CA HIS A 18 -5.09 -6.00 -19.15
C HIS A 18 -5.13 -6.64 -17.75
N PHE A 19 -4.88 -5.85 -16.71
CA PHE A 19 -4.91 -6.27 -15.33
C PHE A 19 -5.64 -5.24 -14.47
N GLU A 20 -6.93 -5.47 -14.23
CA GLU A 20 -7.76 -4.60 -13.41
C GLU A 20 -7.22 -4.55 -11.97
N GLY A 21 -7.04 -3.35 -11.44
CA GLY A 21 -6.44 -3.10 -10.13
C GLY A 21 -4.92 -2.95 -10.14
N PHE A 22 -4.28 -2.87 -11.31
CA PHE A 22 -2.87 -2.49 -11.44
C PHE A 22 -2.61 -1.06 -10.94
N VAL A 23 -3.55 -0.15 -11.19
CA VAL A 23 -3.56 1.23 -10.72
C VAL A 23 -4.53 1.37 -9.54
N ASP A 24 -3.97 1.31 -8.34
CA ASP A 24 -4.73 1.40 -7.08
C ASP A 24 -5.51 2.73 -6.94
N ALA A 25 -4.85 3.86 -7.19
CA ALA A 25 -5.50 5.19 -7.21
C ALA A 25 -4.94 6.09 -8.32
N TYR A 26 -5.83 6.69 -9.11
CA TYR A 26 -5.46 7.67 -10.16
C TYR A 26 -5.93 9.07 -9.79
N CYS A 27 -4.98 9.91 -9.37
CA CYS A 27 -5.21 11.32 -9.02
C CYS A 27 -4.77 12.31 -10.12
N GLY A 28 -4.50 11.81 -11.34
CA GLY A 28 -4.11 12.64 -12.48
C GLY A 28 -5.31 13.24 -13.22
N PRO A 29 -5.07 14.00 -14.32
CA PRO A 29 -6.14 14.65 -15.06
C PRO A 29 -7.19 13.67 -15.60
N HIS A 30 -8.47 13.84 -15.22
CA HIS A 30 -9.57 12.95 -15.64
C HIS A 30 -9.67 12.76 -17.16
N LYS A 31 -9.30 13.78 -17.95
CA LYS A 31 -9.30 13.70 -19.42
C LYS A 31 -8.35 12.62 -19.96
N VAL A 32 -7.24 12.34 -19.27
CA VAL A 32 -6.27 11.32 -19.66
C VAL A 32 -6.86 9.93 -19.45
N LYS A 33 -7.36 9.62 -18.25
CA LYS A 33 -8.04 8.35 -17.96
C LYS A 33 -9.22 8.12 -18.92
N ALA A 34 -10.07 9.13 -19.11
CA ALA A 34 -11.21 9.03 -20.02
C ALA A 34 -10.84 8.80 -21.49
N ARG A 35 -9.68 9.31 -21.94
CA ARG A 35 -9.15 9.03 -23.28
C ARG A 35 -8.69 7.57 -23.39
N ILE A 36 -7.82 7.13 -22.49
CA ILE A 36 -7.24 5.78 -22.52
C ILE A 36 -8.32 4.68 -22.36
N SER A 37 -9.34 4.94 -21.53
CA SER A 37 -10.48 4.02 -21.37
C SER A 37 -11.28 3.80 -22.65
N LYS A 38 -11.24 4.74 -23.62
CA LYS A 38 -11.91 4.61 -24.93
C LYS A 38 -11.03 3.99 -26.01
N GLU A 39 -9.73 3.86 -25.78
CA GLU A 39 -8.84 3.15 -26.71
C GLU A 39 -9.20 1.66 -26.72
N GLU A 40 -8.81 0.91 -27.75
CA GLU A 40 -8.82 -0.55 -27.66
C GLU A 40 -7.69 -1.03 -26.73
N LYS A 41 -7.68 -2.33 -26.38
CA LYS A 41 -6.51 -2.89 -25.68
C LYS A 41 -5.33 -2.97 -26.64
N ASN A 42 -4.21 -2.37 -26.27
CA ASN A 42 -2.98 -2.50 -27.04
C ASN A 42 -2.44 -3.93 -26.94
N PRO A 43 -1.79 -4.46 -27.98
CA PRO A 43 -1.01 -5.69 -27.86
C PRO A 43 0.02 -5.59 -26.72
N LEU A 44 0.20 -6.67 -25.96
CA LEU A 44 1.15 -6.69 -24.84
C LEU A 44 2.60 -6.46 -25.32
N ASP A 45 2.94 -6.92 -26.52
CA ASP A 45 4.26 -6.69 -27.13
C ASP A 45 4.54 -5.20 -27.35
N ASP A 46 3.54 -4.44 -27.84
CA ASP A 46 3.66 -3.00 -28.02
C ASP A 46 3.84 -2.28 -26.67
N LEU A 47 3.10 -2.69 -25.65
CA LEU A 47 3.23 -2.14 -24.29
C LEU A 47 4.60 -2.48 -23.67
N TYR A 48 5.14 -3.66 -23.95
CA TYR A 48 6.47 -4.04 -23.49
C TYR A 48 7.55 -3.17 -24.14
N CYS A 49 7.48 -2.94 -25.46
CA CYS A 49 8.40 -2.03 -26.15
C CYS A 49 8.29 -0.58 -25.65
N GLU A 50 7.07 -0.09 -25.38
CA GLU A 50 6.85 1.22 -24.75
C GLU A 50 7.50 1.28 -23.35
N ALA A 51 7.37 0.21 -22.56
CA ALA A 51 7.97 0.12 -21.24
C ALA A 51 9.52 0.07 -21.29
N GLU A 52 10.10 -0.68 -22.22
CA GLU A 52 11.56 -0.70 -22.45
C GLU A 52 12.08 0.69 -22.83
N HIS A 53 11.40 1.36 -23.75
CA HIS A 53 11.77 2.71 -24.15
C HIS A 53 11.74 3.70 -22.97
N LEU A 54 10.69 3.65 -22.14
CA LEU A 54 10.58 4.51 -20.96
C LEU A 54 11.63 4.19 -19.90
N TYR A 55 12.02 2.92 -19.74
CA TYR A 55 13.12 2.50 -18.87
C TYR A 55 14.46 3.08 -19.34
N GLU A 56 14.77 3.03 -20.63
CA GLU A 56 16.02 3.57 -21.19
C GLU A 56 16.11 5.10 -21.13
N THR A 57 14.95 5.77 -21.12
CA THR A 57 14.85 7.24 -21.16
C THR A 57 14.49 7.88 -19.83
N VAL A 58 14.57 7.12 -18.72
CA VAL A 58 14.27 7.64 -17.38
C VAL A 58 15.04 8.95 -17.11
N PRO A 59 14.38 10.00 -16.61
CA PRO A 59 15.04 11.27 -16.29
C PRO A 59 16.20 11.08 -15.29
N HIS A 60 17.39 11.57 -15.66
CA HIS A 60 18.64 11.32 -14.91
C HIS A 60 19.09 12.48 -14.01
N LYS A 61 18.33 13.58 -13.94
CA LYS A 61 18.73 14.78 -13.17
C LYS A 61 18.80 14.53 -11.66
N ASP A 62 17.86 13.76 -11.14
CA ASP A 62 17.77 13.39 -9.73
C ASP A 62 18.04 11.88 -9.61
N VAL A 63 19.12 11.53 -8.91
CA VAL A 63 19.57 10.14 -8.78
C VAL A 63 18.55 9.28 -8.04
N SER A 64 17.97 9.78 -6.95
CA SER A 64 16.98 9.05 -6.17
C SER A 64 15.70 8.86 -6.98
N ARG A 65 15.26 9.90 -7.70
CA ARG A 65 14.10 9.81 -8.59
C ARG A 65 14.34 8.83 -9.74
N ARG A 66 15.54 8.85 -10.34
CA ARG A 66 15.92 7.91 -11.41
C ARG A 66 15.83 6.47 -10.92
N ILE A 67 16.46 6.14 -9.79
CA ILE A 67 16.42 4.79 -9.21
C ILE A 67 14.98 4.36 -8.96
N TYR A 68 14.17 5.22 -8.33
CA TYR A 68 12.75 4.92 -8.09
C TYR A 68 11.99 4.60 -9.38
N LEU A 69 12.15 5.41 -10.43
CA LEU A 69 11.47 5.22 -11.70
C LEU A 69 11.96 3.97 -12.45
N GLU A 70 13.26 3.68 -12.44
CA GLU A 70 13.83 2.45 -13.01
C GLU A 70 13.24 1.19 -12.34
N LYS A 71 13.06 1.21 -11.01
CA LYS A 71 12.43 0.12 -10.27
C LYS A 71 10.93 -0.02 -10.59
N GLN A 72 10.20 1.10 -10.67
CA GLN A 72 8.81 1.10 -11.12
C GLN A 72 8.66 0.49 -12.52
N MET A 73 9.51 0.90 -13.47
CA MET A 73 9.53 0.36 -14.82
C MET A 73 9.88 -1.12 -14.86
N THR A 74 10.81 -1.59 -14.01
CA THR A 74 11.11 -3.01 -13.84
C THR A 74 9.86 -3.80 -13.41
N GLY A 75 9.09 -3.26 -12.46
CA GLY A 75 7.81 -3.85 -12.05
C GLY A 75 6.80 -3.91 -13.19
N ILE A 76 6.59 -2.80 -13.91
CA ILE A 76 5.67 -2.72 -15.06
C ILE A 76 6.03 -3.75 -16.14
N MET A 77 7.30 -3.80 -16.56
CA MET A 77 7.80 -4.76 -17.55
C MET A 77 7.59 -6.20 -17.07
N THR A 78 7.80 -6.47 -15.78
CA THR A 78 7.58 -7.79 -15.18
C THR A 78 6.10 -8.17 -15.21
N THR A 79 5.19 -7.23 -14.91
CA THR A 79 3.74 -7.46 -15.04
C THR A 79 3.36 -7.80 -16.48
N ILE A 80 3.87 -7.06 -17.47
CA ILE A 80 3.58 -7.32 -18.89
C ILE A 80 4.06 -8.72 -19.30
N ARG A 81 5.26 -9.13 -18.90
CA ARG A 81 5.80 -10.48 -19.15
C ARG A 81 4.95 -11.59 -18.55
N VAL A 82 4.48 -11.41 -17.31
CA VAL A 82 3.54 -12.35 -16.68
C VAL A 82 2.21 -12.41 -17.44
N LEU A 83 1.69 -11.26 -17.90
CA LEU A 83 0.47 -11.21 -18.73
C LEU A 83 0.65 -11.86 -20.11
N GLN A 84 1.87 -11.87 -20.66
CA GLN A 84 2.23 -12.62 -21.87
C GLN A 84 2.35 -14.13 -21.62
N GLY A 85 2.23 -14.59 -20.37
CA GLY A 85 2.30 -16.00 -19.99
C GLY A 85 3.69 -16.47 -19.60
N GLU A 86 4.66 -15.58 -19.36
CA GLU A 86 5.97 -15.99 -18.87
C GLU A 86 5.90 -16.50 -17.42
N GLU A 87 6.42 -17.71 -17.20
CA GLU A 87 6.55 -18.28 -15.85
C GLU A 87 7.81 -17.77 -15.14
N ILE A 88 7.62 -16.79 -14.25
CA ILE A 88 8.70 -16.25 -13.41
C ILE A 88 8.61 -16.88 -12.01
N GLY A 89 9.71 -17.44 -11.51
CA GLY A 89 9.74 -18.05 -10.17
C GLY A 89 9.41 -17.05 -9.04
N TYR A 90 8.72 -17.50 -7.99
CA TYR A 90 8.20 -16.65 -6.89
C TYR A 90 9.24 -15.71 -6.28
N THR A 91 10.40 -16.22 -5.86
CA THR A 91 11.49 -15.39 -5.29
C THR A 91 11.97 -14.33 -6.28
N ARG A 92 11.99 -14.66 -7.58
CA ARG A 92 12.41 -13.73 -8.62
C ARG A 92 11.34 -12.67 -8.88
N GLN A 93 10.05 -13.02 -8.82
CA GLN A 93 8.97 -12.04 -8.85
C GLN A 93 9.09 -11.05 -7.69
N ILE A 94 9.39 -11.54 -6.48
CA ILE A 94 9.57 -10.64 -5.33
C ILE A 94 10.72 -9.65 -5.57
N GLU A 95 11.85 -10.13 -6.11
CA GLU A 95 12.99 -9.27 -6.43
C GLU A 95 12.64 -8.21 -7.49
N LEU A 96 11.86 -8.59 -8.51
CA LEU A 96 11.49 -7.69 -9.60
C LEU A 96 10.42 -6.66 -9.19
N PHE A 97 9.45 -7.04 -8.37
CA PHE A 97 8.36 -6.16 -7.95
C PHE A 97 8.71 -5.29 -6.74
N PHE A 98 9.48 -5.83 -5.79
CA PHE A 98 9.71 -5.18 -4.49
C PHE A 98 11.17 -4.77 -4.26
N ASP A 99 12.07 -5.05 -5.21
CA ASP A 99 13.51 -4.76 -5.09
C ASP A 99 14.18 -5.37 -3.84
N ILE A 100 13.68 -6.53 -3.40
CA ILE A 100 14.24 -7.27 -2.26
C ILE A 100 14.49 -8.74 -2.62
N LYS A 101 15.51 -9.33 -1.99
CA LYS A 101 15.77 -10.77 -2.05
C LYS A 101 15.26 -11.43 -0.78
N PRO A 102 14.09 -12.08 -0.80
CA PRO A 102 13.53 -12.66 0.41
C PRO A 102 14.32 -13.90 0.82
N GLU A 103 14.62 -14.01 2.10
CA GLU A 103 15.22 -15.20 2.69
C GLU A 103 14.19 -15.96 3.52
N LYS A 104 14.27 -17.30 3.49
CA LYS A 104 13.38 -18.13 4.30
C LYS A 104 13.77 -18.02 5.77
N ILE A 105 12.84 -17.58 6.60
CA ILE A 105 13.01 -17.57 8.05
C ILE A 105 12.95 -19.02 8.57
N PRO A 106 13.93 -19.47 9.38
CA PRO A 106 13.94 -20.83 9.91
C PRO A 106 12.81 -21.08 10.91
N ASN A 107 12.26 -22.30 10.90
CA ASN A 107 11.17 -22.71 11.79
C ASN A 107 11.49 -22.51 13.28
N SER A 108 12.76 -22.63 13.67
CA SER A 108 13.23 -22.41 15.04
C SER A 108 12.92 -21.01 15.58
N ARG A 109 12.84 -19.98 14.72
CA ARG A 109 12.43 -18.64 15.13
C ARG A 109 10.95 -18.60 15.52
N PHE A 110 10.09 -19.34 14.83
CA PHE A 110 8.67 -19.39 15.19
C PHE A 110 8.44 -20.22 16.45
N GLU A 111 9.14 -21.35 16.60
CA GLU A 111 9.06 -22.19 17.82
C GLU A 111 9.53 -21.44 19.07
N LYS A 112 10.61 -20.66 18.97
CA LYS A 112 11.07 -19.82 20.09
C LYS A 112 10.01 -18.81 20.52
N GLN A 113 9.29 -18.22 19.57
CA GLN A 113 8.27 -17.21 19.85
C GLN A 113 7.00 -17.85 20.42
N LYS A 114 6.66 -19.05 19.93
CA LYS A 114 5.61 -19.88 20.50
C LYS A 114 5.89 -20.24 21.96
N GLN A 115 7.14 -20.60 22.31
CA GLN A 115 7.51 -20.89 23.69
C GLN A 115 7.33 -19.67 24.60
N VAL A 116 7.77 -18.49 24.15
CA VAL A 116 7.55 -17.23 24.90
C VAL A 116 6.06 -17.02 25.20
N LEU A 117 5.20 -17.26 24.22
CA LEU A 117 3.75 -17.14 24.42
C LEU A 117 3.20 -18.21 25.36
N GLN A 118 3.68 -19.47 25.27
CA GLN A 118 3.30 -20.54 26.19
C GLN A 118 3.67 -20.20 27.64
N ASP A 119 4.84 -19.62 27.87
CA ASP A 119 5.30 -19.22 29.20
C ASP A 119 4.45 -18.08 29.79
N ILE A 120 4.04 -17.12 28.96
CA ILE A 120 3.20 -15.98 29.36
C ILE A 120 1.79 -16.45 29.73
N PHE A 121 1.17 -17.24 28.86
CA PHE A 121 -0.24 -17.61 29.01
C PHE A 121 -0.45 -18.85 29.89
N LYS A 122 0.59 -19.65 30.13
CA LYS A 122 0.59 -20.86 30.96
C LYS A 122 -0.57 -21.83 30.64
N GLY A 123 -1.05 -21.80 29.40
CA GLY A 123 -2.21 -22.55 28.95
C GLY A 123 -1.81 -23.69 28.03
N GLU A 124 -2.50 -24.82 28.14
CA GLU A 124 -2.31 -25.98 27.26
C GLU A 124 -2.74 -25.65 25.82
N ASN A 125 -3.82 -24.87 25.66
CA ASN A 125 -4.28 -24.34 24.38
C ASN A 125 -3.94 -22.84 24.23
N LEU A 126 -2.84 -22.56 23.54
CA LEU A 126 -2.38 -21.19 23.32
C LEU A 126 -3.37 -20.34 22.49
N THR A 127 -4.09 -20.94 21.54
CA THR A 127 -5.04 -20.24 20.69
C THR A 127 -6.19 -19.65 21.52
N GLU A 128 -6.84 -20.48 22.34
CA GLU A 128 -7.94 -20.04 23.20
C GLU A 128 -7.48 -18.97 24.21
N ALA A 129 -6.29 -19.13 24.78
CA ALA A 129 -5.72 -18.17 25.71
C ALA A 129 -5.48 -16.80 25.06
N LEU A 130 -4.94 -16.80 23.82
CA LEU A 130 -4.71 -15.59 23.04
C LEU A 130 -6.01 -14.90 22.64
N GLU A 131 -7.02 -15.66 22.18
CA GLU A 131 -8.32 -15.11 21.81
C GLU A 131 -9.03 -14.46 23.00
N LYS A 132 -9.05 -15.17 24.14
CA LYS A 132 -9.60 -14.63 25.38
C LYS A 132 -8.89 -13.35 25.80
N TRP A 133 -7.56 -13.30 25.71
CA TRP A 133 -6.79 -12.10 26.02
C TRP A 133 -7.07 -10.95 25.05
N ARG A 134 -7.07 -11.21 23.73
CA ARG A 134 -7.38 -10.20 22.70
C ARG A 134 -8.75 -9.59 22.92
N LYS A 135 -9.76 -10.40 23.25
CA LYS A 135 -11.11 -9.90 23.56
C LYS A 135 -11.14 -8.90 24.72
N THR A 136 -10.25 -9.02 25.71
CA THR A 136 -10.12 -8.00 26.78
C THR A 136 -9.55 -6.66 26.32
N LYS A 137 -8.99 -6.61 25.10
CA LYS A 137 -8.37 -5.44 24.49
C LYS A 137 -9.22 -4.82 23.39
N GLU A 138 -10.39 -5.41 23.12
CA GLU A 138 -11.32 -4.92 22.12
C GLU A 138 -11.80 -3.51 22.48
N VAL A 139 -11.77 -2.61 21.49
CA VAL A 139 -12.22 -1.23 21.64
C VAL A 139 -13.70 -1.18 21.25
N PRO A 140 -14.60 -0.79 22.18
CA PRO A 140 -16.01 -0.65 21.84
C PRO A 140 -16.21 0.38 20.72
N VAL A 141 -17.05 0.06 19.73
CA VAL A 141 -17.35 0.92 18.58
C VAL A 141 -17.77 2.32 19.03
N GLY A 142 -18.55 2.43 20.11
CA GLY A 142 -19.04 3.71 20.66
C GLY A 142 -17.94 4.68 21.14
N ILE A 143 -16.71 4.22 21.36
CA ILE A 143 -15.56 5.09 21.69
C ILE A 143 -14.50 5.14 20.58
N LEU A 144 -14.67 4.36 19.52
CA LEU A 144 -13.64 4.15 18.50
C LEU A 144 -13.25 5.45 17.81
N GLN A 145 -14.21 6.27 17.38
CA GLN A 145 -13.93 7.55 16.73
C GLN A 145 -13.09 8.48 17.62
N LYS A 146 -13.37 8.49 18.93
CA LYS A 146 -12.59 9.27 19.90
C LYS A 146 -11.16 8.74 20.03
N CYS A 147 -11.00 7.43 20.11
CA CYS A 147 -9.67 6.80 20.15
C CYS A 147 -8.87 7.11 18.88
N ILE A 148 -9.51 7.04 17.71
CA ILE A 148 -8.90 7.39 16.42
C ILE A 148 -8.41 8.84 16.43
N GLY A 149 -9.25 9.80 16.83
CA GLY A 149 -8.86 11.21 16.89
C GLY A 149 -7.62 11.45 17.75
N VAL A 150 -7.58 10.88 18.96
CA VAL A 150 -6.42 11.01 19.87
C VAL A 150 -5.15 10.40 19.26
N LEU A 151 -5.25 9.22 18.64
CA LEU A 151 -4.10 8.56 18.02
C LEU A 151 -3.62 9.29 16.77
N HIS A 152 -4.55 9.76 15.95
CA HIS A 152 -4.28 10.54 14.75
C HIS A 152 -3.50 11.82 15.07
N GLU A 153 -3.97 12.62 16.04
CA GLU A 153 -3.29 13.84 16.47
C GLU A 153 -1.87 13.57 16.96
N GLU A 154 -1.67 12.53 17.78
CA GLU A 154 -0.35 12.18 18.31
C GLU A 154 0.58 11.65 17.21
N CYS A 155 0.08 10.84 16.28
CA CYS A 155 0.82 10.40 15.10
C CYS A 155 1.24 11.59 14.22
N GLN A 156 0.31 12.48 13.87
CA GLN A 156 0.59 13.67 13.07
C GLN A 156 1.66 14.54 13.73
N LYS A 157 1.52 14.79 15.04
CA LYS A 157 2.48 15.57 15.82
C LYS A 157 3.87 14.97 15.83
N ARG A 158 4.01 13.65 15.89
CA ARG A 158 5.32 12.96 15.81
C ARG A 158 5.90 13.03 14.41
N SER A 159 5.08 12.81 13.38
CA SER A 159 5.52 12.87 11.98
C SER A 159 5.98 14.27 11.59
N LYS A 160 5.30 15.34 12.03
CA LYS A 160 5.71 16.74 11.81
C LYS A 160 7.09 17.11 12.39
N LYS A 161 7.62 16.30 13.32
CA LYS A 161 8.99 16.47 13.84
C LYS A 161 10.06 15.82 12.96
N MET A 162 9.66 14.89 12.09
CA MET A 162 10.54 14.07 11.27
C MET A 162 10.48 14.47 9.80
N LEU A 163 9.32 14.92 9.33
CA LEU A 163 9.01 15.21 7.94
C LEU A 163 8.34 16.58 7.84
N SER A 164 8.61 17.30 6.75
CA SER A 164 7.84 18.49 6.39
C SER A 164 6.58 18.05 5.66
N LEU A 165 5.40 18.35 6.21
CA LEU A 165 4.13 18.01 5.57
C LEU A 165 3.64 19.19 4.72
N PRO A 166 2.99 18.95 3.57
CA PRO A 166 2.41 20.00 2.74
C PRO A 166 1.42 20.88 3.51
N GLU A 167 1.35 22.16 3.15
CA GLU A 167 0.33 23.05 3.71
C GLU A 167 -1.06 22.63 3.23
N GLY A 168 -2.01 22.53 4.14
CA GLY A 168 -3.40 22.15 3.83
C GLY A 168 -3.66 20.65 3.72
N GLU A 169 -2.66 19.80 3.99
CA GLU A 169 -2.84 18.35 4.08
C GLU A 169 -3.92 17.95 5.09
N HIS A 170 -4.73 16.96 4.72
CA HIS A 170 -5.90 16.56 5.50
C HIS A 170 -6.20 15.06 5.40
N VAL A 171 -6.60 14.47 6.52
CA VAL A 171 -7.08 13.09 6.60
C VAL A 171 -8.40 13.03 7.35
N ASP A 172 -9.43 12.53 6.67
CA ASP A 172 -10.71 12.21 7.28
C ASP A 172 -10.79 10.73 7.64
N PHE A 173 -11.25 10.42 8.86
CA PHE A 173 -11.50 9.04 9.29
C PHE A 173 -12.99 8.76 9.35
N VAL A 174 -13.44 7.73 8.64
CA VAL A 174 -14.83 7.28 8.63
C VAL A 174 -14.93 5.83 9.07
N LEU A 175 -15.94 5.53 9.89
CA LEU A 175 -16.29 4.15 10.23
C LEU A 175 -17.21 3.60 9.15
N VAL A 176 -16.92 2.38 8.69
CA VAL A 176 -17.69 1.70 7.65
C VAL A 176 -17.97 0.25 8.04
N GLU A 177 -18.95 -0.34 7.39
CA GLU A 177 -19.33 -1.75 7.52
C GLU A 177 -19.40 -2.39 6.13
N ASN A 178 -19.50 -3.71 6.09
CA ASN A 178 -19.58 -4.56 4.90
C ASN A 178 -18.41 -4.37 3.93
N LYS A 179 -17.19 -4.23 4.46
CA LYS A 179 -15.96 -4.08 3.68
C LYS A 179 -15.03 -5.29 3.83
N PRO A 180 -14.21 -5.62 2.81
CA PRO A 180 -13.25 -6.73 2.89
C PRO A 180 -11.92 -6.35 3.57
N TRP A 181 -11.71 -5.08 3.92
CA TRP A 181 -10.51 -4.57 4.60
C TRP A 181 -10.81 -4.18 6.06
N SER A 182 -9.76 -4.08 6.89
CA SER A 182 -9.86 -3.55 8.27
C SER A 182 -9.69 -2.03 8.33
N GLY A 183 -8.80 -1.52 7.49
CA GLY A 183 -8.48 -0.12 7.30
C GLY A 183 -8.08 0.06 5.85
N TYR A 184 -8.41 1.20 5.25
CA TYR A 184 -7.97 1.52 3.89
C TYR A 184 -7.90 3.03 3.70
N ASN A 185 -6.76 3.51 3.19
CA ASN A 185 -6.58 4.89 2.77
C ASN A 185 -6.98 5.09 1.31
N TRP A 186 -8.00 5.90 1.09
CA TRP A 186 -8.30 6.47 -0.22
C TRP A 186 -7.59 7.81 -0.35
N TYR A 187 -6.54 7.89 -1.17
CA TYR A 187 -5.97 9.18 -1.54
C TYR A 187 -6.85 9.85 -2.58
N LEU A 188 -7.33 11.06 -2.26
CA LEU A 188 -8.30 11.80 -3.08
C LEU A 188 -7.63 12.85 -3.99
N GLY A 189 -6.30 12.97 -3.92
CA GLY A 189 -5.55 14.07 -4.52
C GLY A 189 -5.52 15.30 -3.62
N ASP A 190 -4.79 16.32 -4.05
CA ASP A 190 -4.68 17.62 -3.36
C ASP A 190 -4.39 17.48 -1.86
N TYR A 191 -3.44 16.60 -1.51
CA TYR A 191 -3.01 16.34 -0.14
C TYR A 191 -4.15 15.90 0.80
N THR A 192 -5.20 15.28 0.25
CA THR A 192 -6.36 14.84 1.02
C THR A 192 -6.53 13.34 0.95
N SER A 193 -6.68 12.69 2.10
CA SER A 193 -7.04 11.26 2.20
C SER A 193 -8.33 11.05 2.98
N ARG A 194 -9.06 9.99 2.62
CA ARG A 194 -10.14 9.42 3.43
C ARG A 194 -9.73 8.03 3.88
N VAL A 195 -9.58 7.84 5.18
CA VAL A 195 -9.31 6.53 5.79
C VAL A 195 -10.62 5.91 6.24
N GLU A 196 -10.96 4.76 5.68
CA GLU A 196 -12.09 3.95 6.11
C GLU A 196 -11.62 2.91 7.13
N ILE A 197 -12.30 2.83 8.27
CA ILE A 197 -12.05 1.82 9.30
C ILE A 197 -13.27 0.92 9.41
N ASN A 198 -13.08 -0.37 9.17
CA ASN A 198 -14.16 -1.34 9.14
C ASN A 198 -14.52 -1.83 10.55
N THR A 199 -15.77 -1.65 10.94
CA THR A 199 -16.28 -2.04 12.27
C THR A 199 -16.82 -3.46 12.34
N ASP A 200 -16.89 -4.20 11.21
CA ASP A 200 -17.23 -5.62 11.20
C ASP A 200 -16.13 -6.49 11.85
N ILE A 201 -14.90 -5.97 11.88
CA ILE A 201 -13.72 -6.64 12.40
C ILE A 201 -13.38 -6.05 13.77
N PRO A 202 -13.30 -6.85 14.85
CA PRO A 202 -12.92 -6.35 16.16
C PRO A 202 -11.55 -5.67 16.15
N LEU A 203 -11.52 -4.40 16.58
CA LEU A 203 -10.31 -3.61 16.71
C LEU A 203 -9.80 -3.66 18.15
N TYR A 204 -8.51 -3.91 18.31
CA TYR A 204 -7.88 -4.04 19.61
C TYR A 204 -7.00 -2.82 19.90
N ILE A 205 -7.01 -2.32 21.14
CA ILE A 205 -6.20 -1.15 21.53
C ILE A 205 -4.69 -1.37 21.34
N THR A 206 -4.25 -2.63 21.34
CA THR A 206 -2.85 -3.00 21.08
C THR A 206 -2.44 -2.87 19.61
N GLY A 207 -3.40 -2.91 18.68
CA GLY A 207 -3.17 -2.78 17.24
C GLY A 207 -3.63 -1.44 16.66
N LEU A 208 -4.60 -0.78 17.30
CA LEU A 208 -5.19 0.46 16.81
C LEU A 208 -4.14 1.57 16.54
N PRO A 209 -3.13 1.83 17.41
CA PRO A 209 -2.10 2.82 17.11
C PRO A 209 -1.32 2.52 15.83
N THR A 210 -0.99 1.25 15.60
CA THR A 210 -0.29 0.82 14.38
C THR A 210 -1.16 1.01 13.15
N LEU A 211 -2.45 0.66 13.23
CA LEU A 211 -3.39 0.86 12.14
C LEU A 211 -3.51 2.34 11.76
N ILE A 212 -3.75 3.22 12.73
CA ILE A 212 -3.88 4.66 12.47
C ILE A 212 -2.59 5.26 11.93
N ALA A 213 -1.42 4.81 12.42
CA ALA A 213 -0.15 5.26 11.88
C ALA A 213 0.10 4.77 10.45
N HIS A 214 -0.27 3.52 10.15
CA HIS A 214 -0.14 2.90 8.83
C HIS A 214 -1.02 3.57 7.78
N GLU A 215 -2.26 3.91 8.11
CA GLU A 215 -3.17 4.54 7.16
C GLU A 215 -2.92 6.05 7.00
N ALA A 216 -2.48 6.75 8.04
CA ALA A 216 -2.28 8.21 8.01
C ALA A 216 -0.81 8.61 8.14
N TYR A 217 -0.34 8.88 9.37
CA TYR A 217 1.01 9.39 9.60
C TYR A 217 1.85 8.42 10.45
N PRO A 218 3.10 8.14 10.07
CA PRO A 218 3.79 8.53 8.84
C PRO A 218 3.52 7.58 7.65
N GLY A 219 2.39 6.86 7.65
CA GLY A 219 2.06 5.85 6.64
C GLY A 219 1.49 6.41 5.33
N HIS A 220 0.47 5.74 4.78
CA HIS A 220 -0.02 5.95 3.41
C HIS A 220 -0.33 7.40 3.06
N HIS A 221 -1.02 8.14 3.93
CA HIS A 221 -1.26 9.56 3.66
C HIS A 221 0.04 10.35 3.50
N THR A 222 1.03 10.10 4.36
CA THR A 222 2.33 10.81 4.30
C THR A 222 3.15 10.40 3.08
N GLU A 223 2.97 9.19 2.57
CA GLU A 223 3.60 8.74 1.33
C GLU A 223 3.00 9.42 0.09
N HIS A 224 1.68 9.68 0.11
CA HIS A 224 0.96 10.25 -1.04
C HIS A 224 0.88 11.78 -1.04
N ALA A 225 0.90 12.41 0.14
CA ALA A 225 0.82 13.86 0.30
C ALA A 225 2.17 14.54 0.05
#